data_AF-A0A7X9EZM3-F1
#
_entry.id   AF-A0A7X9EZM3-F1
#
_cell.length_a   1.000
_cell.length_b   1.000
_cell.length_c   1.000
_cell.angle_alpha   90.00
_cell.angle_beta   90.00
_cell.angle_gamma   90.00
#
_symmetry.space_group_name_H-M   'P 1'
#
loop_
_entity.id
_entity.type
_entity.pdbx_description
1 polymer ?
#
loop_
_entity_poly.entity_id
_entity_poly.type
_entity_poly.pdbx_seq_one_letter_code
_entity_poly.pdbx_strand_id
1 'polypeptide(L)'
;MESIPENLLGEIIVDRDKIGLIVNRVAKSIYYSRDYIDNIPVLLCLREGALPFFTDLKKELDLLHFTYDSAELSAKSYKGAHSSGTVEITSYSGPSLKERLVIIVEDVIDSSTTIVAIYRYLVSQGVRQQDICTLLFKEKPENSEWRKTGLDGFQGYPEIRYVGLFIPDQFIVGYGLDYRNYGRECKDICVLTPDGQIWIDAQYQDQ
;
A
#
# COMPACT_ATOMS: atom_id res chain seq x y z
N MET A 1 -12.04 17.73 2.49
CA MET A 1 -11.05 17.08 1.61
C MET A 1 -10.94 17.94 0.38
N GLU A 2 -9.73 18.27 -0.03
CA GLU A 2 -9.48 19.32 -1.02
C GLU A 2 -9.28 18.69 -2.40
N SER A 3 -10.08 19.17 -3.37
CA SER A 3 -10.18 18.56 -4.69
C SER A 3 -9.22 19.16 -5.70
N ILE A 4 -8.64 18.32 -6.55
CA ILE A 4 -7.74 18.73 -7.64
C ILE A 4 -8.59 19.05 -8.88
N PRO A 5 -8.45 20.25 -9.50
CA PRO A 5 -9.09 20.57 -10.77
C PRO A 5 -8.79 19.52 -11.86
N GLU A 6 -9.79 19.12 -12.65
CA GLU A 6 -9.65 18.05 -13.66
C GLU A 6 -8.56 18.34 -14.69
N ASN A 7 -8.37 19.60 -15.09
CA ASN A 7 -7.33 20.00 -16.05
C ASN A 7 -5.89 19.90 -15.49
N LEU A 8 -5.74 19.63 -14.19
CA LEU A 8 -4.46 19.40 -13.52
C LEU A 8 -4.20 17.91 -13.27
N LEU A 9 -5.16 17.04 -13.61
CA LEU A 9 -4.98 15.61 -13.67
C LEU A 9 -4.57 15.18 -15.09
N GLY A 10 -3.71 14.18 -15.15
CA GLY A 10 -3.20 13.58 -16.37
C GLY A 10 -3.98 12.33 -16.77
N GLU A 11 -3.28 11.38 -17.37
CA GLU A 11 -3.87 10.11 -17.79
C GLU A 11 -4.43 9.30 -16.60
N ILE A 12 -5.51 8.58 -16.87
CA ILE A 12 -6.07 7.58 -15.95
C ILE A 12 -5.22 6.31 -16.07
N ILE A 13 -4.56 5.93 -14.98
CA ILE A 13 -3.75 4.71 -14.90
C ILE A 13 -4.64 3.50 -14.61
N VAL A 14 -5.60 3.67 -13.71
CA VAL A 14 -6.58 2.64 -13.35
C VAL A 14 -7.93 3.31 -13.10
N ASP A 15 -8.91 3.02 -13.96
CA ASP A 15 -10.29 3.43 -13.72
C ASP A 15 -10.96 2.62 -12.59
N ARG A 16 -12.07 3.15 -12.07
CA ARG A 16 -12.80 2.57 -10.95
C ARG A 16 -13.24 1.11 -11.19
N ASP A 17 -13.65 0.77 -12.39
CA ASP A 17 -14.13 -0.57 -12.71
C ASP A 17 -12.95 -1.56 -12.70
N LYS A 18 -11.82 -1.17 -13.28
CA LYS A 18 -10.58 -1.94 -13.28
C LYS A 18 -10.01 -2.09 -11.87
N ILE A 19 -10.13 -1.08 -11.00
CA ILE A 19 -9.79 -1.21 -9.57
C ILE A 19 -10.60 -2.36 -8.95
N GLY A 20 -11.93 -2.38 -9.15
CA GLY A 20 -12.78 -3.46 -8.62
C GLY A 20 -12.33 -4.86 -9.09
N LEU A 21 -11.98 -4.99 -10.37
CA LEU A 21 -11.45 -6.26 -10.92
C LEU A 21 -10.11 -6.66 -10.29
N ILE A 22 -9.21 -5.69 -10.06
CA ILE A 22 -7.92 -5.94 -9.41
C ILE A 22 -8.13 -6.41 -7.97
N VAL A 23 -8.99 -5.72 -7.21
CA VAL A 23 -9.30 -6.08 -5.82
C VAL A 23 -9.89 -7.49 -5.74
N ASN A 24 -10.87 -7.82 -6.59
CA ASN A 24 -11.45 -9.17 -6.64
C ASN A 24 -10.39 -10.24 -6.94
N ARG A 25 -9.49 -9.99 -7.89
CA ARG A 25 -8.38 -10.91 -8.23
C ARG A 25 -7.44 -11.12 -7.03
N VAL A 26 -7.07 -10.04 -6.35
CA VAL A 26 -6.19 -10.10 -5.17
C VAL A 26 -6.88 -10.86 -4.03
N ALA A 27 -8.16 -10.57 -3.74
CA ALA A 27 -8.94 -11.28 -2.73
C ALA A 27 -8.99 -12.79 -2.98
N LYS A 28 -9.25 -13.21 -4.23
CA LYS A 28 -9.21 -14.63 -4.63
C LYS A 28 -7.83 -15.25 -4.44
N SER A 29 -6.77 -14.51 -4.73
CA SER A 29 -5.39 -14.98 -4.56
C SER A 29 -5.06 -15.23 -3.08
N ILE A 30 -5.51 -14.35 -2.20
CA ILE A 30 -5.42 -14.53 -0.74
C ILE A 30 -6.27 -15.72 -0.30
N TYR A 31 -7.53 -15.79 -0.72
CA TYR A 31 -8.46 -16.86 -0.35
C TYR A 31 -7.96 -18.26 -0.70
N TYR A 32 -7.33 -18.43 -1.87
CA TYR A 32 -6.80 -19.73 -2.31
C TYR A 32 -5.38 -20.04 -1.77
N SER A 33 -4.79 -19.14 -0.98
CA SER A 33 -3.48 -19.39 -0.36
C SER A 33 -3.58 -20.52 0.67
N ARG A 34 -2.67 -21.51 0.54
CA ARG A 34 -2.62 -22.65 1.47
C ARG A 34 -2.15 -22.26 2.87
N ASP A 35 -1.39 -21.17 2.97
CA ASP A 35 -0.81 -20.72 4.24
C ASP A 35 -1.89 -20.26 5.24
N TYR A 36 -3.07 -19.88 4.74
CA TYR A 36 -4.19 -19.40 5.56
C TYR A 36 -5.24 -20.49 5.83
N ILE A 37 -5.04 -21.73 5.35
CA ILE A 37 -5.91 -22.85 5.73
C ILE A 37 -5.73 -23.10 7.22
N ASP A 38 -6.84 -23.21 7.96
CA ASP A 38 -6.89 -23.41 9.42
C ASP A 38 -6.18 -22.33 10.25
N ASN A 39 -5.87 -21.18 9.63
CA ASN A 39 -5.23 -20.05 10.29
C ASN A 39 -6.07 -18.79 10.09
N ILE A 40 -6.15 -17.95 11.12
CA ILE A 40 -6.81 -16.63 11.02
C ILE A 40 -5.70 -15.58 10.87
N PRO A 41 -5.42 -15.08 9.65
CA PRO A 41 -4.44 -14.01 9.47
C PRO A 41 -4.97 -12.67 10.00
N VAL A 42 -4.05 -11.75 10.24
CA VAL A 42 -4.37 -10.34 10.50
C VAL A 42 -4.12 -9.56 9.21
N LEU A 43 -5.15 -8.90 8.67
CA LEU A 43 -4.99 -7.92 7.61
C LEU A 43 -4.57 -6.59 8.25
N LEU A 44 -3.35 -6.15 7.97
CA LEU A 44 -2.74 -4.95 8.55
C LEU A 44 -2.73 -3.81 7.51
N CYS A 45 -3.66 -2.86 7.63
CA CYS A 45 -3.70 -1.67 6.78
C CYS A 45 -2.58 -0.69 7.15
N LEU A 46 -1.79 -0.26 6.17
CA LEU A 46 -0.78 0.77 6.34
C LEU A 46 -1.32 2.14 5.93
N ARG A 47 -1.32 3.09 6.87
CA ARG A 47 -1.67 4.51 6.65
C ARG A 47 -3.09 4.75 6.11
N GLU A 48 -3.46 6.03 6.02
CA GLU A 48 -4.76 6.47 5.51
C GLU A 48 -4.92 6.24 4.00
N GLY A 49 -3.83 6.25 3.23
CA GLY A 49 -3.86 6.08 1.78
C GLY A 49 -4.33 4.70 1.34
N ALA A 50 -3.97 3.65 2.09
CA ALA A 50 -4.40 2.28 1.82
C ALA A 50 -5.85 1.99 2.23
N LEU A 51 -6.50 2.88 2.98
CA LEU A 51 -7.82 2.60 3.56
C LEU A 51 -8.90 2.25 2.53
N PRO A 52 -9.00 2.93 1.35
CA PRO A 52 -9.96 2.54 0.32
C PRO A 52 -9.69 1.14 -0.25
N PHE A 53 -8.42 0.82 -0.56
CA PHE A 53 -8.03 -0.50 -1.03
C PHE A 53 -8.30 -1.58 0.02
N PHE A 54 -7.92 -1.34 1.26
CA PHE A 54 -8.16 -2.24 2.39
C PHE A 54 -9.65 -2.50 2.61
N THR A 55 -10.47 -1.45 2.53
CA THR A 55 -11.93 -1.55 2.71
C THR A 55 -12.56 -2.39 1.61
N ASP A 56 -12.21 -2.16 0.35
CA ASP A 56 -12.78 -2.92 -0.77
C ASP A 56 -12.23 -4.37 -0.77
N LEU A 57 -10.95 -4.59 -0.41
CA LEU A 57 -10.37 -5.92 -0.26
C LEU A 57 -11.10 -6.74 0.82
N LYS A 58 -11.39 -6.14 1.98
CA LYS A 58 -12.16 -6.78 3.05
C LYS A 58 -13.54 -7.21 2.57
N LYS A 59 -14.27 -6.36 1.84
CA LYS A 59 -15.59 -6.71 1.28
C LYS A 59 -15.50 -7.93 0.37
N GLU A 60 -14.51 -7.98 -0.53
CA GLU A 60 -14.33 -9.12 -1.42
C GLU A 60 -13.96 -10.41 -0.66
N LEU A 61 -13.16 -10.32 0.41
CA LEU A 61 -12.84 -11.45 1.28
C LEU A 61 -14.05 -11.91 2.10
N ASP A 62 -14.87 -10.99 2.59
CA ASP A 62 -16.11 -11.28 3.33
C ASP A 62 -17.12 -12.03 2.44
N LEU A 63 -17.25 -11.63 1.16
CA LEU A 63 -18.07 -12.31 0.15
C LEU A 63 -17.59 -13.75 -0.11
N LEU A 64 -16.30 -14.03 0.07
CA LEU A 64 -15.71 -15.36 -0.03
C LEU A 64 -15.77 -16.14 1.30
N HIS A 65 -16.34 -15.55 2.36
CA HIS A 65 -16.36 -16.10 3.71
C HIS A 65 -14.95 -16.37 4.28
N PHE A 66 -13.97 -15.57 3.88
CA PHE A 66 -12.61 -15.66 4.43
C PHE A 66 -12.58 -15.10 5.86
N THR A 67 -12.03 -15.85 6.81
CA THR A 67 -11.94 -15.42 8.21
C THR A 67 -10.61 -14.71 8.47
N TYR A 68 -10.64 -13.51 9.03
CA TYR A 68 -9.46 -12.71 9.33
C TYR A 68 -9.72 -11.76 10.51
N ASP A 69 -8.65 -11.32 11.17
CA ASP A 69 -8.68 -10.13 12.04
C ASP A 69 -8.21 -8.90 11.23
N SER A 70 -8.60 -7.69 11.65
CA SER A 70 -8.09 -6.45 11.06
C SER A 70 -7.28 -5.63 12.06
N ALA A 71 -6.21 -5.02 11.56
CA ALA A 71 -5.41 -4.05 12.29
C ALA A 71 -5.05 -2.87 11.39
N GLU A 72 -4.71 -1.75 12.01
CA GLU A 72 -4.26 -0.53 11.36
C GLU A 72 -2.95 -0.08 12.00
N LEU A 73 -2.00 0.34 11.16
CA LEU A 73 -0.72 0.87 11.60
C LEU A 73 -0.38 2.13 10.81
N SER A 74 -0.01 3.17 11.53
CA SER A 74 0.54 4.40 10.94
C SER A 74 2.01 4.53 11.31
N ALA A 75 2.81 4.94 10.33
CA ALA A 75 4.23 5.21 10.53
C ALA A 75 4.64 6.48 9.79
N LYS A 76 5.65 7.17 10.33
CA LYS A 76 6.31 8.32 9.72
C LYS A 76 7.71 7.91 9.24
N SER A 77 8.01 8.25 7.99
CA SER A 77 9.35 8.12 7.43
C SER A 77 10.15 9.40 7.66
N TYR A 78 11.34 9.30 8.24
CA TYR A 78 12.25 10.44 8.39
C TYR A 78 13.02 10.67 7.08
N LYS A 79 12.73 11.77 6.38
CA LYS A 79 13.52 12.24 5.23
C LYS A 79 14.57 13.25 5.72
N GLY A 80 15.70 12.76 6.23
CA GLY A 80 16.92 13.55 6.46
C GLY A 80 17.97 13.28 5.38
N ALA A 81 18.98 14.15 5.25
CA ALA A 81 20.06 14.10 4.26
C ALA A 81 20.86 12.77 4.22
N HIS A 82 20.68 11.92 5.24
CA HIS A 82 21.07 10.52 5.26
C HIS A 82 19.84 9.71 5.70
N SER A 83 19.04 9.20 4.76
CA SER A 83 17.88 8.38 5.08
C SER A 83 18.34 7.09 5.74
N SER A 84 18.23 6.99 7.07
CA SER A 84 18.62 5.81 7.86
C SER A 84 17.69 4.60 7.67
N GLY A 85 16.66 4.71 6.82
CA GLY A 85 15.67 3.64 6.60
C GLY A 85 14.84 3.32 7.84
N THR A 86 14.84 4.20 8.84
CA THR A 86 14.08 4.03 10.10
C THR A 86 12.71 4.69 9.98
N VAL A 87 11.66 3.90 10.19
CA VAL A 87 10.28 4.39 10.36
C VAL A 87 9.94 4.45 11.84
N GLU A 88 9.25 5.50 12.25
CA GLU A 88 8.65 5.57 13.58
C GLU A 88 7.19 5.18 13.48
N ILE A 89 6.79 4.19 14.28
CA ILE A 89 5.39 3.79 14.39
C ILE A 89 4.67 4.83 15.24
N THR A 90 3.71 5.53 14.65
CA THR A 90 2.96 6.60 15.33
C THR A 90 1.70 6.09 16.00
N SER A 91 1.11 5.02 15.46
CA SER A 91 -0.06 4.37 16.07
C SER A 91 -0.20 2.93 15.59
N TYR A 92 -0.79 2.11 16.45
CA TYR A 92 -1.22 0.75 16.15
C TYR A 92 -2.58 0.51 16.79
N SER A 93 -3.51 -0.09 16.05
CA SER A 93 -4.82 -0.50 16.53
C SER A 93 -5.14 -1.89 16.00
N GLY A 94 -5.39 -2.85 16.88
CA GLY A 94 -5.64 -4.24 16.49
C GLY A 94 -5.28 -5.26 17.57
N PRO A 95 -5.41 -6.56 17.27
CA PRO A 95 -5.03 -7.63 18.20
C PRO A 95 -3.50 -7.71 18.38
N SER A 96 -3.02 -8.57 19.27
CA SER A 96 -1.60 -8.91 19.29
C SER A 96 -1.18 -9.59 17.97
N LEU A 97 -0.02 -9.20 17.43
CA LEU A 97 0.54 -9.78 16.21
C LEU A 97 1.49 -10.96 16.47
N LYS A 98 1.83 -11.22 17.74
CA LYS A 98 2.78 -12.28 18.11
C LYS A 98 2.28 -13.67 17.70
N GLU A 99 3.13 -14.46 17.05
CA GLU A 99 2.87 -15.76 16.44
C GLU A 99 1.77 -15.80 15.36
N ARG A 100 1.29 -14.63 14.90
CA ARG A 100 0.25 -14.52 13.88
C ARG A 100 0.83 -14.56 12.46
N LEU A 101 -0.02 -14.92 11.51
CA LEU A 101 0.20 -14.61 10.09
C LEU A 101 -0.33 -13.19 9.85
N VAL A 102 0.45 -12.34 9.21
CA VAL A 102 0.08 -10.95 8.95
C VAL A 102 0.18 -10.67 7.45
N ILE A 103 -0.91 -10.18 6.87
CA ILE A 103 -0.95 -9.68 5.50
C ILE A 103 -0.91 -8.16 5.57
N ILE A 104 0.22 -7.58 5.20
CA ILE A 104 0.44 -6.14 5.18
C ILE A 104 -0.23 -5.58 3.92
N VAL A 105 -1.18 -4.66 4.08
CA VAL A 105 -1.96 -4.07 2.99
C VAL A 105 -1.55 -2.61 2.80
N GLU A 106 -0.98 -2.29 1.65
CA GLU A 106 -0.49 -0.95 1.26
C GLU A 106 -1.13 -0.51 -0.07
N ASP A 107 -1.38 0.79 -0.25
CA ASP A 107 -1.88 1.33 -1.53
C ASP A 107 -0.82 1.28 -2.63
N VAL A 108 0.41 1.73 -2.34
CA VAL A 108 1.49 1.82 -3.32
C VAL A 108 2.86 1.56 -2.73
N ILE A 109 3.64 0.72 -3.41
CA ILE A 109 5.07 0.60 -3.16
C ILE A 109 5.82 1.52 -4.14
N ASP A 110 6.30 2.66 -3.63
CA ASP A 110 7.09 3.65 -4.38
C ASP A 110 8.60 3.42 -4.24
N SER A 111 9.18 3.66 -3.05
CA SER A 111 10.63 3.56 -2.82
C SER A 111 11.07 2.34 -2.02
N SER A 112 10.16 1.40 -1.73
CA SER A 112 10.34 0.24 -0.84
C SER A 112 10.72 0.52 0.63
N THR A 113 11.15 1.74 0.97
CA THR A 113 11.75 2.06 2.26
C THR A 113 10.78 1.83 3.42
N THR A 114 9.55 2.35 3.30
CA THR A 114 8.52 2.23 4.33
C THR A 114 8.18 0.77 4.59
N ILE A 115 7.85 0.02 3.53
CA ILE A 115 7.40 -1.36 3.64
C ILE A 115 8.50 -2.29 4.19
N VAL A 116 9.77 -2.08 3.81
CA VAL A 116 10.90 -2.82 4.37
C VAL A 116 11.08 -2.53 5.86
N ALA A 117 10.93 -1.28 6.27
CA ALA A 117 11.08 -0.90 7.67
C ALA A 117 9.91 -1.43 8.54
N ILE A 118 8.68 -1.38 8.03
CA ILE A 118 7.51 -2.03 8.66
C ILE A 118 7.71 -3.54 8.76
N TYR A 119 8.21 -4.17 7.70
CA TYR A 119 8.51 -5.60 7.71
C TYR A 119 9.52 -5.95 8.82
N ARG A 120 10.60 -5.18 8.98
CA ARG A 120 11.57 -5.38 10.06
C ARG A 120 10.97 -5.14 11.45
N TYR A 121 10.11 -4.15 11.60
CA TYR A 121 9.40 -3.88 12.84
C TYR A 121 8.51 -5.07 13.24
N LEU A 122 7.80 -5.68 12.29
CA LEU A 122 6.94 -6.83 12.55
C LEU A 122 7.75 -8.09 12.96
N VAL A 123 8.97 -8.26 12.46
CA VAL A 123 9.90 -9.28 12.98
C VAL A 123 10.15 -9.08 14.47
N SER A 124 10.39 -7.84 14.91
CA SER A 124 10.62 -7.55 16.34
C SER A 124 9.35 -7.71 17.20
N GLN A 125 8.16 -7.74 16.59
CA GLN A 125 6.90 -8.04 17.29
C GLN A 125 6.64 -9.56 17.43
N GLY A 126 7.53 -10.41 16.90
CA GLY A 126 7.37 -11.86 16.94
C GLY A 126 6.25 -12.36 16.02
N VAL A 127 6.02 -11.70 14.90
CA VAL A 127 5.09 -12.18 13.86
C VAL A 127 5.64 -13.47 13.25
N ARG A 128 4.78 -14.48 13.04
CA ARG A 128 5.18 -15.79 12.51
C ARG A 128 5.41 -15.77 11.00
N GLN A 129 4.54 -15.09 10.25
CA GLN A 129 4.65 -14.91 8.81
C GLN A 129 4.14 -13.53 8.42
N GLN A 130 4.79 -12.94 7.43
CA GLN A 130 4.53 -11.58 6.98
C GLN A 130 4.43 -11.60 5.46
N ASP A 131 3.23 -11.43 4.92
CA ASP A 131 3.00 -11.35 3.48
C ASP A 131 2.70 -9.91 3.09
N ILE A 132 3.28 -9.42 2.00
CA ILE A 132 2.99 -8.08 1.50
C ILE A 132 1.93 -8.16 0.40
N CYS A 133 0.91 -7.33 0.55
CA CYS A 133 -0.16 -7.08 -0.39
C CYS A 133 -0.17 -5.59 -0.75
N THR A 134 0.01 -5.26 -2.03
CA THR A 134 -0.09 -3.88 -2.51
C THR A 134 -1.01 -3.75 -3.71
N LEU A 135 -1.76 -2.65 -3.78
CA LEU A 135 -2.55 -2.35 -4.97
C LEU A 135 -1.64 -2.01 -6.15
N LEU A 136 -0.65 -1.14 -5.95
CA LEU A 136 0.23 -0.65 -7.01
C LEU A 136 1.71 -0.84 -6.66
N PHE A 137 2.49 -1.29 -7.63
CA PHE A 137 3.93 -1.38 -7.53
C PHE A 137 4.59 -0.52 -8.61
N LYS A 138 5.32 0.53 -8.22
CA LYS A 138 6.03 1.38 -9.19
C LYS A 138 7.29 0.71 -9.71
N GLU A 139 7.41 0.60 -11.02
CA GLU A 139 8.57 0.03 -11.68
C GLU A 139 9.68 1.09 -11.81
N LYS A 140 10.50 1.19 -10.75
CA LYS A 140 11.68 2.06 -10.71
C LYS A 140 12.97 1.26 -10.70
N PRO A 141 14.12 1.83 -11.12
CA PRO A 141 15.41 1.19 -10.99
C PRO A 141 15.69 0.70 -9.56
N GLU A 142 15.32 1.48 -8.52
CA GLU A 142 15.54 1.11 -7.12
C GLU A 142 14.69 -0.09 -6.68
N ASN A 143 13.54 -0.30 -7.33
CA ASN A 143 12.66 -1.46 -7.11
C ASN A 143 12.99 -2.64 -8.05
N SER A 144 13.73 -2.39 -9.13
CA SER A 144 14.03 -3.39 -10.16
C SER A 144 14.89 -4.53 -9.61
N GLU A 145 15.74 -4.24 -8.63
CA GLU A 145 16.51 -5.28 -7.92
C GLU A 145 15.59 -6.18 -7.10
N TRP A 146 14.60 -5.61 -6.39
CA TRP A 146 13.60 -6.40 -5.64
C TRP A 146 12.84 -7.39 -6.54
N ARG A 147 12.58 -7.03 -7.81
CA ARG A 147 11.96 -7.94 -8.80
C ARG A 147 12.94 -8.98 -9.36
N LYS A 148 14.16 -8.57 -9.73
CA LYS A 148 15.16 -9.45 -10.38
C LYS A 148 15.65 -10.55 -9.47
N THR A 149 15.57 -10.33 -8.17
CA THR A 149 16.17 -11.24 -7.21
C THR A 149 15.22 -12.33 -6.71
N GLY A 150 14.04 -12.43 -7.31
CA GLY A 150 13.02 -13.40 -6.99
C GLY A 150 12.06 -12.90 -5.91
N LEU A 151 10.81 -13.35 -6.01
CA LEU A 151 9.80 -13.19 -4.96
C LEU A 151 10.19 -13.95 -3.68
N ASP A 152 11.22 -14.81 -3.71
CA ASP A 152 11.68 -15.60 -2.56
C ASP A 152 12.60 -14.85 -1.58
N GLY A 153 12.71 -13.52 -1.72
CA GLY A 153 13.54 -12.69 -0.85
C GLY A 153 15.04 -12.85 -1.13
N PHE A 154 15.70 -11.74 -1.43
CA PHE A 154 17.13 -11.71 -1.68
C PHE A 154 17.71 -10.42 -1.13
N GLN A 155 18.92 -10.50 -0.57
CA GLN A 155 19.57 -9.40 0.13
C GLN A 155 18.71 -8.72 1.22
N GLY A 156 17.83 -9.50 1.87
CA GLY A 156 17.04 -9.01 3.01
C GLY A 156 15.79 -8.21 2.64
N TYR A 157 15.36 -8.24 1.38
CA TYR A 157 14.04 -7.73 0.97
C TYR A 157 12.94 -8.78 1.18
N PRO A 158 11.76 -8.37 1.68
CA PRO A 158 10.65 -9.27 1.92
C PRO A 158 9.91 -9.70 0.63
N GLU A 159 9.26 -10.87 0.64
CA GLU A 159 8.42 -11.32 -0.48
C GLU A 159 7.21 -10.41 -0.68
N ILE A 160 6.93 -10.00 -1.92
CA ILE A 160 5.67 -9.34 -2.28
C ILE A 160 4.73 -10.36 -2.89
N ARG A 161 3.91 -10.96 -2.04
CA ARG A 161 3.05 -12.09 -2.41
C ARG A 161 1.87 -11.66 -3.27
N TYR A 162 1.30 -10.49 -3.02
CA TYR A 162 0.13 -10.00 -3.74
C TYR A 162 0.39 -8.60 -4.31
N VAL A 163 0.43 -8.51 -5.64
CA VAL A 163 0.52 -7.23 -6.36
C VAL A 163 -0.72 -7.05 -7.20
N GLY A 164 -1.41 -5.93 -7.05
CA GLY A 164 -2.57 -5.55 -7.85
C GLY A 164 -2.19 -5.18 -9.28
N LEU A 165 -1.26 -4.25 -9.46
CA LEU A 165 -0.75 -3.83 -10.76
C LEU A 165 0.68 -3.30 -10.66
N PHE A 166 1.50 -3.61 -11.66
CA PHE A 166 2.78 -2.94 -11.90
C PHE A 166 2.53 -1.71 -12.77
N ILE A 167 3.05 -0.55 -12.35
CA ILE A 167 2.84 0.72 -13.04
C ILE A 167 4.17 1.45 -13.29
N PRO A 168 4.25 2.30 -14.33
CA PRO A 168 5.41 3.17 -14.52
C PRO A 168 5.69 4.09 -13.34
N ASP A 169 6.91 4.63 -13.26
CA ASP A 169 7.24 5.67 -12.28
C ASP A 169 6.58 7.01 -12.64
N GLN A 170 5.35 7.19 -12.16
CA GLN A 170 4.61 8.43 -12.28
C GLN A 170 4.08 8.87 -10.92
N PHE A 171 3.88 10.17 -10.75
CA PHE A 171 3.18 10.68 -9.59
C PHE A 171 1.69 10.47 -9.77
N ILE A 172 1.04 9.79 -8.84
CA ILE A 172 -0.37 9.39 -8.95
C ILE A 172 -1.17 9.82 -7.73
N VAL A 173 -2.45 10.09 -7.93
CA VAL A 173 -3.44 10.46 -6.91
C VAL A 173 -4.75 9.73 -7.20
N GLY A 174 -5.65 9.71 -6.21
CA GLY A 174 -6.94 9.05 -6.33
C GLY A 174 -6.99 7.70 -5.67
N TYR A 175 -8.21 7.26 -5.39
CA TYR A 175 -8.52 6.03 -4.67
C TYR A 175 -7.74 5.90 -3.35
N GLY A 176 -7.69 6.99 -2.58
CA GLY A 176 -6.95 7.08 -1.33
C GLY A 176 -5.54 7.65 -1.48
N LEU A 177 -4.91 7.57 -2.65
CA LEU A 177 -3.60 8.18 -2.91
C LEU A 177 -3.73 9.71 -2.96
N ASP A 178 -2.71 10.40 -2.48
CA ASP A 178 -2.72 11.85 -2.33
C ASP A 178 -1.41 12.53 -2.69
N TYR A 179 -1.50 13.83 -2.92
CA TYR A 179 -0.39 14.76 -2.79
C TYR A 179 -0.75 15.85 -1.80
N ARG A 180 -0.04 15.90 -0.66
CA ARG A 180 -0.32 16.85 0.44
C ARG A 180 -1.80 16.84 0.89
N ASN A 181 -2.41 15.65 0.94
CA ASN A 181 -3.83 15.40 1.22
C ASN A 181 -4.84 15.80 0.14
N TYR A 182 -4.40 16.28 -1.03
CA TYR A 182 -5.27 16.51 -2.18
C TYR A 182 -5.44 15.26 -3.04
N GLY A 183 -6.65 15.08 -3.59
CA GLY A 183 -6.95 14.09 -4.63
C GLY A 183 -7.36 12.70 -4.12
N ARG A 184 -7.47 12.46 -2.81
CA ARG A 184 -7.89 11.15 -2.27
C ARG A 184 -9.28 10.72 -2.76
N GLU A 185 -10.17 11.68 -3.03
CA GLU A 185 -11.57 11.47 -3.43
C GLU A 185 -11.74 11.02 -4.88
N CYS A 186 -10.72 11.22 -5.73
CA CYS A 186 -10.79 10.80 -7.12
C CYS A 186 -11.08 9.30 -7.16
N LYS A 187 -12.13 8.90 -7.89
CA LYS A 187 -12.56 7.49 -7.94
C LYS A 187 -11.59 6.62 -8.74
N ASP A 188 -10.94 7.24 -9.70
CA ASP A 188 -9.91 6.66 -10.56
C ASP A 188 -8.53 7.02 -10.02
N ILE A 189 -7.53 6.22 -10.38
CA ILE A 189 -6.13 6.51 -10.10
C ILE A 189 -5.56 7.20 -11.33
N CYS A 190 -5.18 8.46 -11.16
CA CYS A 190 -4.73 9.34 -12.24
C CYS A 190 -3.32 9.85 -11.99
N VAL A 191 -2.60 10.20 -13.05
CA VAL A 191 -1.35 10.94 -12.94
C VAL A 191 -1.64 12.36 -12.44
N LEU A 192 -0.84 12.85 -11.49
CA LEU A 192 -0.82 14.27 -11.14
C LEU A 192 0.17 15.00 -12.04
N THR A 193 -0.32 15.96 -12.82
CA THR A 193 0.54 16.73 -13.72
C THR A 193 1.54 17.60 -12.95
N PRO A 194 2.67 18.01 -13.57
CA PRO A 194 3.57 18.98 -12.96
C PRO A 194 2.88 20.29 -12.56
N ASP A 195 1.96 20.79 -13.39
CA ASP A 195 1.17 21.98 -13.10
C ASP A 195 0.24 21.75 -11.89
N GLY A 196 -0.30 20.54 -11.75
CA GLY A 196 -1.07 20.13 -10.57
C GLY A 196 -0.23 20.12 -9.30
N GLN A 197 1.01 19.64 -9.34
CA GLN A 197 1.93 19.68 -8.20
C GLN A 197 2.24 21.14 -7.80
N ILE A 198 2.55 22.00 -8.78
CA ILE A 198 2.80 23.43 -8.54
C ILE A 198 1.57 24.11 -7.92
N TRP A 199 0.39 23.80 -8.45
CA TRP A 199 -0.86 24.37 -7.95
C TRP A 199 -1.14 23.98 -6.50
N ILE A 200 -0.96 22.70 -6.14
CA ILE A 200 -1.12 22.19 -4.76
C ILE A 200 -0.07 22.80 -3.84
N ASP A 201 1.19 22.85 -4.27
CA ASP A 201 2.29 23.43 -3.48
C ASP A 201 2.02 24.90 -3.12
N ALA A 202 1.44 25.67 -4.04
CA ALA A 202 1.03 27.04 -3.80
C ALA A 202 -0.07 27.15 -2.73
N GLN A 203 -1.02 26.20 -2.67
CA GLN A 203 -2.06 26.21 -1.62
C GLN A 203 -1.49 25.88 -0.24
N TYR A 204 -0.45 25.05 -0.21
CA TYR A 204 0.14 24.54 1.05
C TYR A 204 1.14 25.52 1.68
N GLN A 205 1.69 26.46 0.92
CA GLN A 205 2.55 27.53 1.47
C GLN A 205 1.77 28.54 2.31
N ASP A 206 0.45 28.57 2.17
CA ASP A 206 -0.46 29.45 2.90
C ASP A 206 -1.08 28.80 4.17
N GLN A 207 -0.62 27.61 4.56
CA GLN A 207 -1.03 26.88 5.78
C GLN A 207 0.12 26.77 6.79
#